data_AF-A0A842PDA3-F1
#
_entry.id   AF-A0A842PDA3-F1
#
_cell.length_a   1.000
_cell.length_b   1.000
_cell.length_c   1.000
_cell.angle_alpha   90.00
_cell.angle_beta   90.00
_cell.angle_gamma   90.00
#
_symmetry.space_group_name_H-M   'P 1'
#
loop_
_entity.id
_entity.type
_entity.pdbx_description
1 polymer ?
#
loop_
_entity_poly.entity_id
_entity_poly.type
_entity_poly.pdbx_seq_one_letter_code
_entity_poly.pdbx_strand_id
1 'polypeptide(L)'
;MSTIIKSKLKFLLIIPMLVGIIYFGTSVTDFNILESMDTQKWILDQFAINYEAMMIACSKDNLNPEELQSCLDAFDEVREFCTIESAEQCGDEQMEQLEQKLSDI
;
A
#
# COMPACT_ATOMS: atom_id res chain seq x y z
N MET A 1 -27.75 3.76 10.71
CA MET A 1 -26.37 3.94 11.22
C MET A 1 -25.73 2.57 11.38
N SER A 2 -25.36 1.89 10.28
CA SER A 2 -24.55 0.64 10.31
C SER A 2 -24.15 0.15 8.90
N THR A 3 -23.65 1.05 8.05
CA THR A 3 -23.14 0.69 6.71
C THR A 3 -21.75 1.25 6.41
N ILE A 4 -21.32 2.28 7.15
CA ILE A 4 -20.05 3.00 6.98
C ILE A 4 -18.82 2.12 7.28
N ILE A 5 -18.97 1.08 8.11
CA ILE A 5 -17.83 0.25 8.58
C ILE A 5 -17.39 -0.77 7.50
N LYS A 6 -18.23 -1.07 6.51
CA LYS A 6 -17.99 -2.20 5.60
C LYS A 6 -17.06 -1.88 4.42
N SER A 7 -16.96 -0.61 4.02
CA SER A 7 -16.16 -0.19 2.85
C SER A 7 -14.70 0.11 3.20
N LYS A 8 -14.47 0.74 4.37
CA LYS A 8 -13.15 1.13 4.89
C LYS A 8 -12.19 -0.03 5.18
N LEU A 9 -12.63 -1.28 5.09
CA LEU A 9 -11.84 -2.44 5.54
C LEU A 9 -10.96 -3.05 4.42
N LYS A 10 -11.21 -2.73 3.14
CA LYS A 10 -10.60 -3.46 2.02
C LYS A 10 -9.19 -2.99 1.63
N PHE A 11 -8.87 -1.71 1.83
CA PHE A 11 -7.56 -1.15 1.50
C PHE A 11 -6.70 -0.83 2.73
N LEU A 12 -7.32 -0.80 3.91
CA LEU A 12 -6.74 -0.42 5.20
C LEU A 12 -5.91 -1.56 5.84
N LEU A 13 -5.11 -2.27 5.03
CA LEU A 13 -4.34 -3.42 5.48
C LEU A 13 -2.86 -3.34 5.07
N ILE A 14 -2.44 -2.40 4.22
CA ILE A 14 -1.02 -2.34 3.81
C ILE A 14 -0.17 -1.87 4.99
N ILE A 15 -0.45 -0.69 5.55
CA ILE A 15 0.34 -0.14 6.66
C ILE A 15 0.19 -0.92 7.98
N PRO A 16 -1.01 -1.28 8.48
CA PRO A 16 -1.14 -1.99 9.75
C PRO A 16 -0.51 -3.39 9.75
N MET A 17 -0.49 -4.06 8.60
CA MET A 17 0.13 -5.37 8.45
C MET A 17 1.66 -5.24 8.45
N LEU A 18 2.21 -4.20 7.82
CA LEU A 18 3.65 -3.91 7.83
C LEU A 18 4.15 -3.47 9.22
N VAL A 19 3.41 -2.61 9.92
CA VAL A 19 3.72 -2.18 11.29
C VAL A 19 3.67 -3.37 12.27
N GLY A 20 2.72 -4.30 12.09
CA GLY A 20 2.64 -5.52 12.89
C GLY A 20 3.87 -6.42 12.75
N ILE A 21 4.45 -6.51 11.55
CA ILE A 21 5.63 -7.33 11.27
C ILE A 21 6.89 -6.72 11.92
N ILE A 22 7.07 -5.40 11.80
CA ILE A 22 8.22 -4.70 12.43
C ILE A 22 8.15 -4.84 13.96
N TYR A 23 6.97 -4.71 14.55
CA TYR A 23 6.80 -4.79 16.00
C TYR A 23 6.97 -6.23 16.54
N PHE A 24 6.54 -7.25 15.81
CA PHE A 24 6.85 -8.64 16.17
C PHE A 24 8.34 -8.96 16.02
N GLY A 25 9.00 -8.43 14.98
CA GLY A 25 10.43 -8.63 14.74
C GLY A 25 11.35 -8.03 15.83
N THR A 26 10.95 -6.93 16.46
CA THR A 26 11.73 -6.32 17.57
C THR A 26 11.54 -7.02 18.91
N SER A 27 10.45 -7.77 19.10
CA SER A 27 10.17 -8.52 20.33
C SER A 27 10.86 -9.89 20.40
N VAL A 28 11.36 -10.38 19.27
CA VAL A 28 12.16 -11.61 19.18
C VAL A 28 13.60 -11.21 18.86
N THR A 29 14.30 -10.73 19.88
CA THR A 29 15.75 -10.56 19.90
C THR A 29 16.44 -11.90 19.66
N ASP A 30 16.60 -12.30 18.40
CA ASP A 30 17.63 -13.19 17.83
C ASP A 30 17.32 -13.62 16.37
N PHE A 31 16.64 -12.78 15.57
CA PHE A 31 16.35 -13.13 14.17
C PHE A 31 17.61 -13.03 13.30
N ASN A 32 18.03 -14.18 12.79
CA ASN A 32 19.14 -14.36 11.86
C ASN A 32 19.03 -13.37 10.70
N ILE A 33 20.14 -12.74 10.32
CA ILE A 33 20.25 -11.83 9.14
C ILE A 33 19.69 -12.48 7.86
N LEU A 34 19.67 -13.81 7.78
CA LEU A 34 19.06 -14.57 6.68
C LEU A 34 17.52 -14.47 6.68
N GLU A 35 16.87 -14.57 7.85
CA GLU A 35 15.42 -14.38 7.97
C GLU A 35 15.02 -12.91 7.74
N SER A 36 15.88 -11.94 8.06
CA SER A 36 15.59 -10.53 7.76
C SER A 36 15.61 -10.23 6.26
N MET A 37 16.49 -10.89 5.48
CA MET A 37 16.50 -10.77 4.03
C MET A 37 15.26 -11.42 3.38
N ASP A 38 14.86 -12.60 3.86
CA ASP A 38 13.64 -13.27 3.39
C ASP A 38 12.38 -12.47 3.76
N THR A 39 12.35 -11.85 4.95
CA THR A 39 11.27 -10.97 5.39
C THR A 39 11.20 -9.71 4.54
N GLN A 40 12.33 -9.06 4.27
CA GLN A 40 12.38 -7.87 3.41
C GLN A 40 11.91 -8.19 1.98
N LYS A 41 12.37 -9.32 1.42
CA LYS A 41 11.93 -9.77 0.10
C LYS A 41 10.42 -10.02 0.06
N TRP A 42 9.89 -10.70 1.09
CA TRP A 42 8.45 -10.96 1.18
C TRP A 42 7.63 -9.67 1.29
N ILE A 43 8.11 -8.67 2.05
CA ILE A 43 7.48 -7.35 2.17
C ILE A 43 7.41 -6.65 0.80
N LEU A 44 8.52 -6.64 0.05
CA LEU A 44 8.58 -6.03 -1.28
C LEU A 44 7.68 -6.76 -2.28
N ASP A 45 7.62 -8.09 -2.23
CA ASP A 45 6.72 -8.88 -3.08
C ASP A 45 5.24 -8.57 -2.77
N GLN A 46 4.87 -8.45 -1.49
CA GLN A 46 3.51 -8.06 -1.10
C GLN A 46 3.18 -6.63 -1.53
N PHE A 47 4.14 -5.71 -1.39
CA PHE A 47 3.98 -4.34 -1.86
C PHE A 47 3.74 -4.29 -3.38
N ALA A 48 4.50 -5.04 -4.17
CA ALA A 48 4.32 -5.12 -5.62
C ALA A 48 2.90 -5.61 -6.01
N ILE A 49 2.39 -6.64 -5.33
CA ILE A 49 1.03 -7.15 -5.54
C ILE A 49 -0.03 -6.10 -5.19
N ASN A 50 0.15 -5.41 -4.06
CA ASN A 50 -0.79 -4.38 -3.61
C ASN A 50 -0.77 -3.16 -4.53
N TYR A 51 0.42 -2.76 -5.00
CA TYR A 51 0.60 -1.70 -5.98
C TYR A 51 -0.13 -2.02 -7.29
N GLU A 52 0.05 -3.22 -7.84
CA GLU A 52 -0.62 -3.63 -9.08
C GLU A 52 -2.15 -3.62 -8.91
N ALA A 53 -2.64 -4.16 -7.79
CA ALA A 53 -4.07 -4.16 -7.49
C ALA A 53 -4.65 -2.75 -7.37
N MET A 54 -3.92 -1.81 -6.75
CA MET A 54 -4.28 -0.41 -6.66
C MET A 54 -4.34 0.22 -8.07
N MET A 55 -3.30 0.05 -8.87
CA MET A 55 -3.24 0.60 -10.24
C MET A 55 -4.45 0.16 -11.07
N ILE A 56 -4.83 -1.12 -10.99
CA ILE A 56 -6.00 -1.66 -11.70
C ILE A 56 -7.32 -1.11 -11.14
N ALA A 57 -7.45 -1.01 -9.81
CA ALA A 57 -8.68 -0.56 -9.18
C ALA A 57 -8.94 0.93 -9.44
N CYS A 58 -7.88 1.74 -9.37
CA CYS A 58 -7.92 3.18 -9.44
C CYS A 58 -7.88 3.73 -10.86
N SER A 59 -7.49 2.92 -11.85
CA SER A 59 -7.54 3.32 -13.26
C SER A 59 -8.95 3.34 -13.87
N LYS A 60 -9.99 2.91 -13.14
CA LYS A 60 -11.37 2.87 -13.64
C LYS A 60 -11.91 4.28 -13.90
N ASP A 61 -12.71 4.42 -14.96
CA ASP A 61 -13.20 5.73 -15.40
C ASP A 61 -14.39 6.29 -14.60
N ASN A 62 -15.10 5.45 -13.85
CA ASN A 62 -16.32 5.84 -13.12
C ASN A 62 -16.21 5.47 -11.64
N LEU A 63 -15.15 5.94 -10.99
CA LEU A 63 -15.02 5.79 -9.53
C LEU A 63 -16.10 6.62 -8.86
N ASN A 64 -16.81 6.00 -7.91
CA ASN A 64 -17.68 6.76 -7.03
C ASN A 64 -16.83 7.56 -6.02
N PRO A 65 -17.40 8.55 -5.31
CA PRO A 65 -16.62 9.39 -4.38
C PRO A 65 -15.89 8.61 -3.27
N GLU A 66 -16.43 7.49 -2.81
CA GLU A 66 -15.76 6.66 -1.81
C GLU A 66 -14.58 5.89 -2.40
N GLU A 67 -14.72 5.40 -3.64
CA GLU A 67 -13.64 4.71 -4.37
C GLU A 67 -12.51 5.68 -4.75
N LEU A 68 -12.86 6.89 -5.20
CA LEU A 68 -11.90 7.96 -5.50
C LEU A 68 -11.06 8.30 -4.27
N GLN A 69 -11.71 8.56 -3.13
CA GLN A 69 -10.98 8.84 -1.90
C GLN A 69 -10.12 7.66 -1.45
N SER A 70 -10.63 6.43 -1.58
CA SER A 70 -9.84 5.23 -1.23
C SER A 70 -8.60 5.09 -2.11
N CYS A 71 -8.67 5.49 -3.37
CA CYS A 71 -7.53 5.51 -4.26
C CYS A 71 -6.51 6.57 -3.84
N LEU A 72 -6.95 7.81 -3.59
CA LEU A 72 -6.06 8.88 -3.11
C LEU A 72 -5.37 8.50 -1.79
N ASP A 73 -6.11 7.92 -0.83
CA ASP A 73 -5.54 7.42 0.42
C ASP A 73 -4.48 6.33 0.15
N ALA A 74 -4.73 5.42 -0.80
CA ALA A 74 -3.76 4.38 -1.17
C ALA A 74 -2.48 4.93 -1.82
N PHE A 75 -2.56 6.01 -2.60
CA PHE A 75 -1.38 6.70 -3.12
C PHE A 75 -0.52 7.26 -1.99
N ASP A 76 -1.13 7.89 -0.98
CA ASP A 76 -0.41 8.40 0.18
C ASP A 76 0.31 7.25 0.92
N GLU A 77 -0.35 6.10 1.11
CA GLU A 77 0.27 4.93 1.74
C GLU A 77 1.46 4.40 0.94
N VAL A 78 1.34 4.33 -0.39
CA VAL A 78 2.43 3.90 -1.29
C VAL A 78 3.61 4.87 -1.23
N ARG A 79 3.36 6.18 -1.24
CA ARG A 79 4.43 7.20 -1.15
C ARG A 79 5.15 7.17 0.20
N GLU A 80 4.41 6.95 1.29
CA GLU A 80 5.00 6.79 2.62
C GLU A 80 5.90 5.55 2.65
N PHE A 81 5.41 4.40 2.16
CA PHE A 81 6.21 3.18 2.06
C PHE A 81 7.49 3.41 1.24
N CYS A 82 7.38 4.07 0.09
CA CYS A 82 8.49 4.40 -0.79
C CYS A 82 9.52 5.38 -0.22
N THR A 83 9.15 6.14 0.80
CA THR A 83 10.08 7.02 1.52
C THR A 83 10.93 6.23 2.52
N ILE A 84 10.40 5.12 3.02
CA ILE A 84 11.04 4.27 4.05
C ILE A 84 11.83 3.14 3.38
N GLU A 85 11.23 2.50 2.37
CA GLU A 85 11.75 1.34 1.66
C GLU A 85 12.03 1.70 0.19
N SER A 86 13.13 1.19 -0.36
CA SER A 86 13.52 1.48 -1.73
C SER A 86 12.99 0.40 -2.69
N ALA A 87 11.68 0.35 -2.89
CA ALA A 87 11.03 -0.59 -3.82
C ALA A 87 11.07 -0.12 -5.28
N GLU A 88 10.99 -1.05 -6.24
CA GLU A 88 11.07 -0.75 -7.69
C GLU A 88 9.91 0.13 -8.17
N GLN A 89 8.72 -0.06 -7.60
CA GLN A 89 7.49 0.65 -7.96
C GLN A 89 7.47 2.12 -7.47
N CYS A 90 8.43 2.51 -6.63
CA CYS A 90 8.50 3.85 -6.03
C CYS A 90 8.89 4.98 -6.99
N GLY A 91 9.35 4.63 -8.20
CA GLY A 91 9.64 5.57 -9.27
C GLY A 91 8.81 5.33 -10.53
N ASP A 92 7.66 4.67 -10.41
CA ASP A 92 6.80 4.38 -11.56
C ASP A 92 6.03 5.65 -12.00
N GLU A 93 6.34 6.15 -13.19
CA GLU A 93 5.67 7.31 -13.79
C GLU A 93 4.16 7.09 -13.97
N GLN A 94 3.70 5.84 -14.12
CA GLN A 94 2.27 5.56 -14.22
C GLN A 94 1.52 5.89 -12.92
N MET A 95 2.20 5.77 -11.77
CA MET A 95 1.67 6.12 -10.47
C MET A 95 1.37 7.62 -10.41
N GLU A 96 2.35 8.46 -10.78
CA GLU A 96 2.20 9.92 -10.78
C GLU A 96 1.09 10.37 -11.74
N GLN A 97 1.03 9.77 -12.94
CA GLN A 97 -0.01 10.08 -13.92
C GLN A 97 -1.41 9.71 -13.42
N LEU A 98 -1.54 8.57 -12.74
CA LEU A 98 -2.83 8.12 -12.21
C LEU A 98 -3.26 8.96 -11.00
N GLU A 99 -2.35 9.29 -10.09
CA GLU A 99 -2.59 10.19 -8.95
C GLU A 99 -3.09 11.56 -9.44
N GLN A 100 -2.46 12.11 -10.49
CA GLN A 100 -2.88 13.38 -11.07
C GLN A 100 -4.26 13.28 -11.74
N LYS A 101 -4.51 12.21 -12.53
CA LYS A 101 -5.84 11.95 -13.11
C LYS A 101 -6.93 11.95 -12.05
N LEU A 102 -6.68 11.32 -10.89
CA LEU A 102 -7.65 11.22 -9.80
C LEU A 102 -7.83 12.53 -9.04
N SER A 103 -6.76 13.30 -8.88
CA SER A 103 -6.81 14.62 -8.23
C SER A 103 -7.59 15.66 -9.04
N ASP A 104 -7.71 15.46 -10.35
CA ASP A 104 -8.44 16.36 -11.27
C ASP A 104 -9.97 16.08 -11.32
N ILE A 105 -10.45 15.00 -10.69
CA ILE A 105 -11.87 14.58 -10.66
C ILE A 105 -12.60 15.21 -9.47
#